data_AF-A0A7S4KM03-F1
#
_entry.id   AF-A0A7S4KM03-F1
#
_cell.length_a   1.000
_cell.length_b   1.000
_cell.length_c   1.000
_cell.angle_alpha   90.00
_cell.angle_beta   90.00
_cell.angle_gamma   90.00
#
_symmetry.space_group_name_H-M   'P 1'
#
loop_
_entity.id
_entity.type
_entity.pdbx_description
1 polymer ?
#
loop_
_entity_poly.entity_id
_entity_poly.type
_entity_poly.pdbx_seq_one_letter_code
_entity_poly.pdbx_strand_id
1 'polypeptide(L)'
;MEEAFSFGVFADIQYAMKEDKPPKYYKSSLSFFENCVRDLNGPKGENLSFTIQLGDLIDGNETVELTEKDLTTIMDPLSRLPRENRPHYDVLGNHCLRYPRTKLCKILNFPNGRSYFSFQVKNWNFIILDHQYHSSEIADEEDKTYQKRKEKGQEILEKLKLTEVPNAVTWNGALGEEQLSWFKNEVETSEKDGKSVGIFSHIPLLREAGSNRHVAWDHAEVLEVLDASNCVEFYMAGHYHEGGYHYRNNVHHITMEGMLQNDPQNETSYSIISVNDNKLTIEGIGNCTSRDLELRKK
;
A
#
# COMPACT_ATOMS: atom_id res chain seq x y z
N MET A 1 -20.05 6.75 20.77
CA MET A 1 -19.88 7.30 19.41
C MET A 1 -18.39 7.46 19.21
N GLU A 2 -17.80 6.61 18.38
CA GLU A 2 -16.48 6.85 17.82
C GLU A 2 -16.47 8.19 17.11
N GLU A 3 -15.44 8.97 17.35
CA GLU A 3 -15.30 10.24 16.67
C GLU A 3 -14.94 10.02 15.20
N ALA A 4 -15.70 10.64 14.29
CA ALA A 4 -15.43 10.56 12.87
C ALA A 4 -14.06 11.14 12.49
N PHE A 5 -13.47 10.56 11.45
CA PHE A 5 -12.24 11.03 10.82
C PHE A 5 -12.25 10.65 9.32
N SER A 6 -11.32 11.21 8.55
CA SER A 6 -11.16 10.89 7.14
C SER A 6 -9.69 10.84 6.74
N PHE A 7 -9.37 10.16 5.65
CA PHE A 7 -8.01 10.07 5.12
C PHE A 7 -8.00 9.88 3.60
N GLY A 8 -6.95 10.36 2.95
CA GLY A 8 -6.76 10.20 1.50
C GLY A 8 -5.93 8.95 1.19
N VAL A 9 -6.32 8.20 0.16
CA VAL A 9 -5.61 6.99 -0.28
C VAL A 9 -5.38 7.01 -1.79
N PHE A 10 -4.18 6.67 -2.23
CA PHE A 10 -3.83 6.46 -3.64
C PHE A 10 -2.80 5.33 -3.77
N ALA A 11 -2.68 4.74 -4.96
CA ALA A 11 -1.84 3.57 -5.19
C ALA A 11 -1.25 3.55 -6.60
N ASP A 12 -0.10 2.90 -6.75
CA ASP A 12 0.50 2.52 -8.03
C ASP A 12 0.60 3.70 -9.03
N ILE A 13 1.20 4.81 -8.57
CA ILE A 13 1.50 5.97 -9.42
C ILE A 13 2.43 5.54 -10.56
N GLN A 14 3.42 4.73 -10.21
CA GLN A 14 4.42 4.14 -11.10
C GLN A 14 4.95 5.13 -12.14
N TYR A 15 5.31 6.32 -11.67
CA TYR A 15 5.93 7.31 -12.55
C TYR A 15 7.27 6.80 -13.07
N ALA A 16 7.49 7.00 -14.37
CA ALA A 16 8.80 6.94 -14.97
C ALA A 16 8.81 7.77 -16.25
N MET A 17 9.94 8.40 -16.58
CA MET A 17 10.14 9.06 -17.87
C MET A 17 10.31 8.01 -18.99
N LYS A 18 9.21 7.34 -19.32
CA LYS A 18 9.07 6.31 -20.36
C LYS A 18 7.87 6.66 -21.24
N GLU A 19 7.83 6.10 -22.44
CA GLU A 19 6.64 6.22 -23.29
C GLU A 19 5.44 5.53 -22.64
N ASP A 20 4.28 6.19 -22.69
CA ASP A 20 3.01 5.58 -22.29
C ASP A 20 2.68 4.44 -23.26
N LYS A 21 2.24 3.31 -22.69
CA LYS A 21 1.83 2.12 -23.42
C LYS A 21 0.45 1.72 -22.90
N PRO A 22 -0.64 2.33 -23.42
CA PRO A 22 -1.99 2.07 -22.96
C PRO A 22 -2.27 0.57 -22.77
N PRO A 23 -2.86 0.17 -21.63
CA PRO A 23 -3.48 1.03 -20.62
C PRO A 23 -2.51 1.62 -19.58
N LYS A 24 -1.18 1.48 -19.72
CA LYS A 24 -0.20 1.99 -18.76
C LYS A 24 0.35 3.37 -19.16
N TYR A 25 0.21 4.35 -18.28
CA TYR A 25 0.54 5.76 -18.54
C TYR A 25 1.70 6.26 -17.67
N TYR A 26 2.92 5.79 -17.96
CA TYR A 26 4.12 6.02 -17.13
C TYR A 26 4.53 7.49 -16.96
N LYS A 27 4.69 8.24 -18.05
CA LYS A 27 5.08 9.65 -17.97
C LYS A 27 3.87 10.51 -17.61
N SER A 28 2.69 10.11 -18.08
CA SER A 28 1.43 10.82 -17.83
C SER A 28 0.98 10.70 -16.37
N SER A 29 1.36 9.64 -15.64
CA SER A 29 0.99 9.49 -14.23
C SER A 29 1.51 10.60 -13.32
N LEU A 30 2.56 11.33 -13.73
CA LEU A 30 2.97 12.56 -13.04
C LEU A 30 1.82 13.57 -12.99
N SER A 31 1.21 13.88 -14.13
CA SER A 31 0.08 14.82 -14.18
C SER A 31 -1.13 14.33 -13.41
N PHE A 32 -1.36 13.01 -13.40
CA PHE A 32 -2.44 12.38 -12.65
C PHE A 32 -2.24 12.54 -11.15
N PHE A 33 -0.98 12.39 -10.70
CA PHE A 33 -0.62 12.58 -9.31
C PHE A 33 -0.64 14.06 -8.91
N GLU A 34 -0.22 14.97 -9.78
CA GLU A 34 -0.33 16.41 -9.54
C GLU A 34 -1.80 16.86 -9.37
N ASN A 35 -2.71 16.30 -10.16
CA ASN A 35 -4.15 16.52 -9.99
C ASN A 35 -4.63 16.02 -8.62
N CYS A 36 -4.22 14.82 -8.20
CA CYS A 36 -4.52 14.29 -6.86
C CYS A 36 -3.99 15.22 -5.75
N VAL A 37 -2.72 15.63 -5.81
CA VAL A 37 -2.11 16.53 -4.82
C VAL A 37 -2.81 17.88 -4.77
N ARG A 38 -3.17 18.46 -5.94
CA ARG A 38 -3.95 19.71 -6.00
C ARG A 38 -5.27 19.57 -5.26
N ASP A 39 -6.00 18.49 -5.50
CA ASP A 39 -7.30 18.25 -4.89
C ASP A 39 -7.18 18.00 -3.38
N LEU A 40 -6.18 17.23 -2.93
CA LEU A 40 -5.88 16.99 -1.50
C LEU A 40 -5.39 18.25 -0.76
N ASN A 41 -4.81 19.21 -1.47
CA ASN A 41 -4.46 20.52 -0.93
C ASN A 41 -5.65 21.49 -0.89
N GLY A 42 -6.70 21.22 -1.65
CA GLY A 42 -7.93 22.02 -1.71
C GLY A 42 -8.98 21.61 -0.67
N PRO A 43 -10.24 22.05 -0.87
CA PRO A 43 -11.35 21.79 0.05
C PRO A 43 -11.61 20.30 0.30
N LYS A 44 -11.36 19.44 -0.70
CA LYS A 44 -11.53 17.98 -0.58
C LYS A 44 -10.63 17.38 0.51
N GLY A 45 -9.43 17.92 0.70
CA GLY A 45 -8.47 17.37 1.65
C GLY A 45 -8.41 18.10 2.99
N GLU A 46 -9.08 19.24 3.15
CA GLU A 46 -8.85 20.18 4.27
C GLU A 46 -9.03 19.54 5.67
N ASN A 47 -9.92 18.55 5.78
CA ASN A 47 -10.27 17.86 7.03
C ASN A 47 -9.71 16.43 7.14
N LEU A 48 -8.81 16.03 6.24
CA LEU A 48 -8.17 14.71 6.31
C LEU A 48 -7.27 14.64 7.54
N SER A 49 -7.35 13.53 8.28
CA SER A 49 -6.45 13.24 9.39
C SER A 49 -5.08 12.77 8.92
N PHE A 50 -5.00 12.12 7.76
CA PHE A 50 -3.75 11.71 7.12
C PHE A 50 -3.95 11.41 5.64
N THR A 51 -2.85 11.18 4.93
CA THR A 51 -2.85 10.60 3.58
C THR A 51 -1.92 9.40 3.55
N ILE A 52 -2.18 8.44 2.67
CA ILE A 52 -1.33 7.26 2.50
C ILE A 52 -1.24 6.85 1.03
N GLN A 53 -0.03 6.48 0.60
CA GLN A 53 0.21 5.86 -0.71
C GLN A 53 0.52 4.36 -0.53
N LEU A 54 -0.14 3.49 -1.30
CA LEU A 54 -0.10 2.03 -1.12
C LEU A 54 1.02 1.31 -1.88
N GLY A 55 2.09 2.00 -2.21
CA GLY A 55 3.26 1.46 -2.88
C GLY A 55 3.32 1.82 -4.35
N ASP A 56 4.45 1.43 -4.95
CA ASP A 56 4.75 1.65 -6.36
C ASP A 56 4.65 3.12 -6.79
N LEU A 57 5.33 3.99 -6.03
CA LEU A 57 5.47 5.42 -6.30
C LEU A 57 6.12 5.70 -7.67
N ILE A 58 7.05 4.83 -8.07
CA ILE A 58 7.78 4.86 -9.35
C ILE A 58 7.75 3.48 -10.01
N ASP A 59 7.88 3.41 -11.33
CA ASP A 59 7.99 2.13 -12.07
C ASP A 59 9.42 1.54 -12.03
N GLY A 60 10.42 2.38 -11.78
CA GLY A 60 11.83 2.05 -12.00
C GLY A 60 12.25 2.29 -13.44
N ASN A 61 13.55 2.27 -13.72
CA ASN A 61 14.09 2.57 -15.05
C ASN A 61 15.28 1.65 -15.39
N GLU A 62 15.90 1.81 -16.56
CA GLU A 62 16.99 0.95 -17.04
C GLU A 62 18.19 0.93 -16.09
N THR A 63 18.43 2.02 -15.38
CA THR A 63 19.48 2.13 -14.37
C THR A 63 18.96 2.75 -13.08
N VAL A 64 19.72 2.58 -11.99
CA VAL A 64 19.41 3.18 -10.69
C VAL A 64 19.45 4.71 -10.77
N GLU A 65 20.35 5.29 -11.57
CA GLU A 65 20.49 6.74 -11.74
C GLU A 65 19.28 7.34 -12.48
N LEU A 66 18.75 6.64 -13.49
CA LEU A 66 17.51 7.06 -14.15
C LEU A 66 16.31 6.92 -13.22
N THR A 67 16.28 5.83 -12.44
CA THR A 67 15.26 5.62 -11.40
C THR A 67 15.29 6.73 -10.33
N GLU A 68 16.48 7.20 -9.94
CA GLU A 68 16.66 8.30 -8.99
C GLU A 68 16.13 9.64 -9.54
N LYS A 69 16.28 9.89 -10.85
CA LYS A 69 15.68 11.06 -11.51
C LYS A 69 14.16 10.98 -11.51
N ASP A 70 13.60 9.79 -11.79
CA ASP A 70 12.16 9.58 -11.75
C ASP A 70 11.61 9.82 -10.33
N LEU A 71 12.30 9.27 -9.32
CA LEU A 71 11.99 9.49 -7.91
C LEU A 71 12.08 10.98 -7.55
N THR A 72 13.15 11.67 -7.95
CA THR A 72 13.28 13.12 -7.69
C THR A 72 12.11 13.91 -8.27
N THR A 73 11.65 13.54 -9.47
CA THR A 73 10.53 14.19 -10.13
C THR A 73 9.22 13.98 -9.37
N ILE A 74 8.91 12.74 -8.96
CA ILE A 74 7.66 12.46 -8.26
C ILE A 74 7.65 12.94 -6.79
N MET A 75 8.84 13.11 -6.19
CA MET A 75 8.97 13.68 -4.86
C MET A 75 8.56 15.16 -4.79
N ASP A 76 8.65 15.92 -5.90
CA ASP A 76 8.19 17.32 -5.93
C ASP A 76 6.69 17.43 -5.57
N PRO A 77 5.73 16.83 -6.32
CA PRO A 77 4.33 16.81 -5.91
C PRO A 77 4.09 16.14 -4.56
N LEU A 78 4.80 15.06 -4.23
CA LEU A 78 4.62 14.37 -2.94
C LEU A 78 5.01 15.27 -1.75
N SER A 79 5.99 16.15 -1.92
CA SER A 79 6.43 17.10 -0.88
C SER A 79 5.43 18.25 -0.67
N ARG A 80 4.59 18.54 -1.68
CA ARG A 80 3.53 19.56 -1.62
C ARG A 80 2.33 19.11 -0.81
N LEU A 81 2.25 17.84 -0.40
CA LEU A 81 1.20 17.38 0.52
C LEU A 81 1.31 18.10 1.88
N PRO A 82 0.19 18.34 2.57
CA PRO A 82 0.09 19.28 3.68
C PRO A 82 0.46 18.65 5.03
N ARG A 83 1.74 18.29 5.16
CA ARG A 83 2.27 17.39 6.21
C ARG A 83 2.22 17.93 7.65
N GLU A 84 2.16 19.25 7.85
CA GLU A 84 2.23 19.85 9.21
C GLU A 84 1.04 19.45 10.10
N ASN A 85 -0.15 19.31 9.51
CA ASN A 85 -1.37 18.92 10.24
C ASN A 85 -2.00 17.62 9.71
N ARG A 86 -1.46 17.06 8.62
CA ARG A 86 -2.00 15.89 7.90
C ARG A 86 -0.82 15.00 7.49
N PRO A 87 -0.30 14.14 8.39
CA PRO A 87 0.85 13.30 8.07
C PRO A 87 0.60 12.48 6.80
N HIS A 88 1.67 12.29 6.04
CA HIS A 88 1.68 11.40 4.88
C HIS A 88 2.43 10.12 5.23
N TYR A 89 1.85 8.98 4.88
CA TYR A 89 2.45 7.67 5.08
C TYR A 89 2.69 6.96 3.75
N ASP A 90 3.71 6.13 3.76
CA ASP A 90 4.18 5.41 2.59
C ASP A 90 4.16 3.90 2.85
N VAL A 91 3.69 3.15 1.85
CA VAL A 91 3.88 1.70 1.76
C VAL A 91 4.92 1.42 0.68
N LEU A 92 5.74 0.37 0.85
CA LEU A 92 6.68 -0.06 -0.19
C LEU A 92 6.04 -1.12 -1.09
N GLY A 93 6.09 -0.88 -2.40
CA GLY A 93 5.74 -1.87 -3.42
C GLY A 93 6.97 -2.46 -4.12
N ASN A 94 6.77 -3.44 -5.01
CA ASN A 94 7.88 -4.11 -5.68
C ASN A 94 8.65 -3.18 -6.62
N HIS A 95 7.97 -2.25 -7.30
CA HIS A 95 8.67 -1.30 -8.18
C HIS A 95 9.46 -0.25 -7.40
N CYS A 96 9.06 0.07 -6.17
CA CYS A 96 9.86 0.90 -5.27
C CYS A 96 11.27 0.30 -5.04
N LEU A 97 11.41 -1.04 -5.09
CA LEU A 97 12.69 -1.72 -4.87
C LEU A 97 13.58 -1.78 -6.12
N ARG A 98 13.18 -1.13 -7.22
CA ARG A 98 14.07 -0.77 -8.34
C ARG A 98 15.05 0.36 -7.96
N TYR A 99 14.84 0.99 -6.81
CA TYR A 99 15.79 1.91 -6.18
C TYR A 99 16.32 1.32 -4.86
N PRO A 100 17.58 1.59 -4.45
CA PRO A 100 18.15 1.06 -3.22
C PRO A 100 17.28 1.41 -2.01
N ARG A 101 16.82 0.38 -1.31
CA ARG A 101 15.82 0.50 -0.25
C ARG A 101 16.31 1.33 0.93
N THR A 102 17.58 1.21 1.30
CA THR A 102 18.20 2.06 2.33
C THR A 102 18.07 3.55 2.04
N LYS A 103 18.26 3.96 0.78
CA LYS A 103 18.12 5.34 0.33
C LYS A 103 16.65 5.75 0.27
N LEU A 104 15.79 4.88 -0.28
CA LEU A 104 14.36 5.14 -0.38
C LEU A 104 13.73 5.37 1.00
N CYS A 105 14.02 4.51 1.98
CA CYS A 105 13.46 4.63 3.32
C CYS A 105 13.82 5.96 3.99
N LYS A 106 15.00 6.51 3.70
CA LYS A 106 15.42 7.83 4.19
C LYS A 106 14.66 8.96 3.50
N ILE A 107 14.51 8.89 2.17
CA ILE A 107 13.76 9.88 1.38
C ILE A 107 12.30 9.96 1.83
N LEU A 108 11.68 8.81 2.09
CA LEU A 108 10.29 8.70 2.54
C LEU A 108 10.13 8.87 4.07
N ASN A 109 11.21 9.14 4.81
CA ASN A 109 11.21 9.36 6.26
C ASN A 109 10.56 8.23 7.08
N PHE A 110 10.82 6.97 6.73
CA PHE A 110 10.30 5.84 7.51
C PHE A 110 10.81 5.85 8.95
N PRO A 111 9.94 5.65 9.97
CA PRO A 111 10.33 5.67 11.37
C PRO A 111 11.45 4.66 11.67
N ASN A 112 12.58 5.15 12.18
CA ASN A 112 13.77 4.33 12.48
C ASN A 112 14.27 3.50 11.27
N GLY A 113 13.96 3.93 10.04
CA GLY A 113 14.29 3.19 8.81
C GLY A 113 13.52 1.88 8.63
N ARG A 114 12.45 1.63 9.41
CA ARG A 114 11.58 0.45 9.29
C ARG A 114 10.37 0.77 8.41
N SER A 115 10.16 -0.06 7.40
CA SER A 115 9.08 0.05 6.41
C SER A 115 7.73 -0.52 6.85
N TYR A 116 7.67 -1.10 8.05
CA TYR A 116 6.45 -1.53 8.71
C TYR A 116 6.41 -0.92 10.12
N PHE A 117 5.26 -0.41 10.49
CA PHE A 117 5.02 0.29 11.76
C PHE A 117 3.51 0.49 11.98
N SER A 118 3.14 0.94 13.17
CA SER A 118 1.76 1.31 13.50
C SER A 118 1.67 2.77 13.96
N PHE A 119 0.49 3.36 13.81
CA PHE A 119 0.17 4.71 14.29
C PHE A 119 -1.31 4.81 14.66
N GLN A 120 -1.66 5.76 15.52
CA GLN A 120 -3.02 5.91 16.03
C GLN A 120 -3.69 7.17 15.50
N VAL A 121 -4.97 7.05 15.16
CA VAL A 121 -5.85 8.19 14.91
C VAL A 121 -7.14 7.93 15.69
N LYS A 122 -7.39 8.74 16.70
CA LYS A 122 -8.53 8.57 17.62
C LYS A 122 -8.55 7.15 18.23
N ASN A 123 -9.65 6.41 18.12
CA ASN A 123 -9.79 5.04 18.64
C ASN A 123 -9.31 3.95 17.67
N TRP A 124 -8.60 4.33 16.59
CA TRP A 124 -8.11 3.40 15.58
C TRP A 124 -6.61 3.24 15.66
N ASN A 125 -6.13 2.01 15.54
CA ASN A 125 -4.74 1.68 15.28
C ASN A 125 -4.58 1.30 13.80
N PHE A 126 -3.74 2.02 13.08
CA PHE A 126 -3.40 1.71 11.70
C PHE A 126 -2.07 0.99 11.65
N ILE A 127 -2.02 -0.09 10.88
CA ILE A 127 -0.84 -0.94 10.75
C ILE A 127 -0.39 -0.92 9.28
N ILE A 128 0.85 -0.54 9.04
CA ILE A 128 1.50 -0.64 7.73
C ILE A 128 2.35 -1.90 7.71
N LEU A 129 2.04 -2.78 6.75
CA LEU A 129 2.77 -4.01 6.48
C LEU A 129 3.60 -3.88 5.20
N ASP A 130 4.77 -4.48 5.21
CA ASP A 130 5.72 -4.53 4.12
C ASP A 130 5.90 -5.97 3.64
N HIS A 131 5.07 -6.38 2.68
CA HIS A 131 5.23 -7.66 1.99
C HIS A 131 6.47 -7.70 1.07
N GLN A 132 7.16 -6.58 0.88
CA GLN A 132 8.43 -6.55 0.17
C GLN A 132 9.62 -6.72 1.12
N TYR A 133 9.38 -7.10 2.40
CA TYR A 133 10.43 -7.41 3.36
C TYR A 133 11.26 -8.62 2.91
N HIS A 134 10.60 -9.67 2.40
CA HIS A 134 11.22 -10.72 1.61
C HIS A 134 10.71 -10.66 0.17
N SER A 135 11.55 -10.18 -0.73
CA SER A 135 11.29 -10.11 -2.17
C SER A 135 12.41 -10.83 -2.93
N SER A 136 12.13 -11.25 -4.17
CA SER A 136 13.14 -11.94 -5.00
C SER A 136 14.04 -10.98 -5.80
N GLU A 137 13.61 -9.73 -5.93
CA GLU A 137 14.27 -8.68 -6.70
C GLU A 137 14.42 -7.42 -5.84
N ILE A 138 15.65 -6.90 -5.75
CA ILE A 138 15.98 -5.60 -5.12
C ILE A 138 17.15 -4.96 -5.88
N ALA A 139 17.21 -3.63 -5.87
CA ALA A 139 18.33 -2.85 -6.42
C ALA A 139 19.46 -2.58 -5.40
N ASP A 140 19.26 -2.90 -4.12
CA ASP A 140 20.25 -2.62 -3.06
C ASP A 140 21.34 -3.70 -3.04
N GLU A 141 22.37 -3.57 -3.88
CA GLU A 141 23.46 -4.56 -4.02
C GLU A 141 24.51 -4.50 -2.90
N GLU A 142 24.65 -3.35 -2.23
CA GLU A 142 25.72 -3.12 -1.26
C GLU A 142 25.31 -3.43 0.19
N ASP A 143 24.02 -3.32 0.54
CA ASP A 143 23.54 -3.62 1.89
C ASP A 143 23.38 -5.13 2.11
N LYS A 144 24.29 -5.69 2.92
CA LYS A 144 24.30 -7.11 3.29
C LYS A 144 23.02 -7.59 3.97
N THR A 145 22.30 -6.71 4.68
CA THR A 145 21.02 -7.04 5.31
C THR A 145 19.96 -7.28 4.25
N TYR A 146 19.90 -6.41 3.24
CA TYR A 146 18.94 -6.54 2.15
C TYR A 146 19.30 -7.67 1.19
N GLN A 147 20.59 -7.93 0.96
CA GLN A 147 21.02 -9.12 0.22
C GLN A 147 20.55 -10.41 0.89
N LYS A 148 20.67 -10.54 2.23
CA LYS A 148 20.11 -11.69 2.95
C LYS A 148 18.59 -11.80 2.83
N ARG A 149 17.88 -10.67 2.84
CA ARG A 149 16.42 -10.65 2.64
C ARG A 149 16.03 -11.09 1.24
N LYS A 150 16.81 -10.68 0.22
CA LYS A 150 16.66 -11.10 -1.18
C LYS A 150 16.92 -12.59 -1.35
N GLU A 151 18.03 -13.10 -0.83
CA GLU A 151 18.35 -14.54 -0.82
C GLU A 151 17.21 -15.33 -0.18
N LYS A 152 16.68 -14.85 0.95
CA LYS A 152 15.53 -15.49 1.60
C LYS A 152 14.27 -15.45 0.75
N GLY A 153 13.99 -14.33 0.09
CA GLY A 153 12.87 -14.20 -0.84
C GLY A 153 13.00 -15.13 -2.05
N GLN A 154 14.21 -15.31 -2.58
CA GLN A 154 14.49 -16.26 -3.66
C GLN A 154 14.24 -17.72 -3.20
N GLU A 155 14.68 -18.10 -2.01
CA GLU A 155 14.39 -19.42 -1.43
C GLU A 155 12.87 -19.67 -1.28
N ILE A 156 12.12 -18.68 -0.81
CA ILE A 156 10.65 -18.78 -0.65
C ILE A 156 10.01 -18.97 -2.02
N LEU A 157 10.37 -18.13 -3.00
CA LEU A 157 9.82 -18.19 -4.35
C LEU A 157 10.13 -19.52 -5.03
N GLU A 158 11.35 -20.05 -4.89
CA GLU A 158 11.72 -21.37 -5.43
C GLU A 158 10.84 -22.48 -4.87
N LYS A 159 10.60 -22.49 -3.55
CA LYS A 159 9.70 -23.47 -2.92
C LYS A 159 8.26 -23.35 -3.41
N LEU A 160 7.74 -22.13 -3.56
CA LEU A 160 6.39 -21.91 -4.08
C LEU A 160 6.25 -22.33 -5.54
N LYS A 161 7.29 -22.16 -6.36
CA LYS A 161 7.28 -22.66 -7.75
C LYS A 161 7.17 -24.18 -7.81
N LEU A 162 7.74 -24.91 -6.84
CA LEU A 162 7.62 -26.37 -6.76
C LEU A 162 6.20 -26.83 -6.41
N THR A 163 5.38 -25.98 -5.80
CA THR A 163 3.97 -26.27 -5.48
C THR A 163 3.00 -25.79 -6.55
N GLU A 164 3.51 -25.20 -7.65
CA GLU A 164 2.74 -24.70 -8.80
C GLU A 164 1.62 -23.71 -8.42
N VAL A 165 1.78 -22.97 -7.32
CA VAL A 165 0.81 -21.96 -6.93
C VAL A 165 0.91 -20.72 -7.83
N PRO A 166 -0.21 -20.13 -8.26
CA PRO A 166 -0.24 -19.08 -9.29
C PRO A 166 0.44 -17.76 -8.86
N ASN A 167 0.54 -17.51 -7.55
CA ASN A 167 1.19 -16.34 -6.96
C ASN A 167 2.71 -16.50 -6.77
N ALA A 168 3.31 -17.61 -7.21
CA ALA A 168 4.76 -17.83 -7.25
C ALA A 168 5.45 -17.01 -8.37
N VAL A 169 5.33 -15.69 -8.28
CA VAL A 169 5.85 -14.70 -9.25
C VAL A 169 6.84 -13.75 -8.58
N THR A 170 7.75 -13.15 -9.35
CA THR A 170 8.88 -12.37 -8.81
C THR A 170 8.50 -11.02 -8.22
N TRP A 171 7.34 -10.48 -8.60
CA TRP A 171 6.81 -9.20 -8.13
C TRP A 171 6.02 -9.30 -6.82
N ASN A 172 5.76 -10.51 -6.32
CA ASN A 172 5.18 -10.69 -5.00
C ASN A 172 6.28 -10.77 -3.93
N GLY A 173 5.87 -10.88 -2.67
CA GLY A 173 6.77 -11.04 -1.54
C GLY A 173 6.06 -11.57 -0.30
N ALA A 174 6.80 -11.66 0.79
CA ALA A 174 6.34 -12.12 2.10
C ALA A 174 6.77 -11.16 3.23
N LEU A 175 6.01 -11.17 4.33
CA LEU A 175 6.36 -10.48 5.57
C LEU A 175 7.55 -11.13 6.28
N GLY A 176 7.56 -12.47 6.32
CA GLY A 176 8.49 -13.26 7.12
C GLY A 176 8.14 -13.32 8.61
N GLU A 177 8.80 -14.21 9.33
CA GLU A 177 8.45 -14.56 10.72
C GLU A 177 8.52 -13.38 11.70
N GLU A 178 9.56 -12.53 11.58
CA GLU A 178 9.75 -11.38 12.48
C GLU A 178 8.59 -10.39 12.36
N GLN A 179 8.25 -10.00 11.14
CA GLN A 179 7.20 -9.03 10.88
C GLN A 179 5.82 -9.62 11.15
N LEU A 180 5.57 -10.89 10.80
CA LEU A 180 4.31 -11.57 11.10
C LEU A 180 4.07 -11.68 12.62
N SER A 181 5.11 -11.98 13.39
CA SER A 181 5.03 -12.04 14.85
C SER A 181 4.76 -10.66 15.46
N TRP A 182 5.42 -9.61 14.96
CA TRP A 182 5.13 -8.24 15.36
C TRP A 182 3.69 -7.84 15.03
N PHE A 183 3.23 -8.14 13.80
CA PHE A 183 1.88 -7.83 13.34
C PHE A 183 0.81 -8.49 14.24
N LYS A 184 0.98 -9.78 14.56
CA LYS A 184 0.10 -10.49 15.49
C LYS A 184 0.02 -9.79 16.85
N ASN A 185 1.16 -9.39 17.42
CA ASN A 185 1.19 -8.69 18.70
C ASN A 185 0.50 -7.31 18.65
N GLU A 186 0.63 -6.56 17.55
CA GLU A 186 -0.06 -5.27 17.37
C GLU A 186 -1.58 -5.45 17.32
N VAL A 187 -2.07 -6.46 16.61
CA VAL A 187 -3.51 -6.79 16.54
C VAL A 187 -4.04 -7.20 17.91
N GLU A 188 -3.35 -8.13 18.60
CA GLU A 188 -3.76 -8.58 19.94
C GLU A 188 -3.75 -7.45 20.97
N THR A 189 -2.78 -6.55 20.89
CA THR A 189 -2.70 -5.37 21.78
C THR A 189 -3.83 -4.40 21.48
N SER A 190 -4.12 -4.15 20.20
CA SER A 190 -5.22 -3.27 19.78
C SER A 190 -6.58 -3.80 20.23
N GLU A 191 -6.78 -5.12 20.16
CA GLU A 191 -8.00 -5.76 20.64
C GLU A 191 -8.17 -5.61 22.16
N LYS A 192 -7.10 -5.85 22.94
CA LYS A 192 -7.10 -5.64 24.40
C LYS A 192 -7.39 -4.19 24.78
N ASP A 193 -6.92 -3.24 23.97
CA ASP A 193 -7.14 -1.81 24.13
C ASP A 193 -8.53 -1.34 23.64
N GLY A 194 -9.34 -2.21 23.03
CA GLY A 194 -10.66 -1.86 22.48
C GLY A 194 -10.61 -0.99 21.22
N LYS A 195 -9.46 -0.94 20.53
CA LYS A 195 -9.25 -0.15 19.31
C LYS A 195 -9.73 -0.89 18.08
N SER A 196 -10.22 -0.16 17.08
CA SER A 196 -10.39 -0.72 15.73
C SER A 196 -9.05 -0.75 15.00
N VAL A 197 -8.86 -1.68 14.07
CA VAL A 197 -7.64 -1.83 13.30
C VAL A 197 -7.92 -1.69 11.81
N GLY A 198 -7.18 -0.79 11.16
CA GLY A 198 -7.09 -0.68 9.70
C GLY A 198 -5.69 -1.08 9.25
N ILE A 199 -5.59 -1.94 8.24
CA ILE A 199 -4.30 -2.45 7.75
C ILE A 199 -4.05 -1.93 6.35
N PHE A 200 -2.81 -1.50 6.09
CA PHE A 200 -2.33 -1.11 4.78
C PHE A 200 -1.15 -1.99 4.37
N SER A 201 -1.17 -2.47 3.13
CA SER A 201 0.00 -3.07 2.51
C SER A 201 -0.01 -2.84 1.01
N HIS A 202 1.01 -3.29 0.31
CA HIS A 202 1.02 -3.20 -1.15
C HIS A 202 0.27 -4.37 -1.78
N ILE A 203 0.46 -5.59 -1.29
CA ILE A 203 -0.02 -6.82 -1.95
C ILE A 203 -1.33 -7.29 -1.34
N PRO A 204 -2.37 -7.60 -2.14
CA PRO A 204 -3.61 -8.23 -1.67
C PRO A 204 -3.38 -9.59 -0.99
N LEU A 205 -4.34 -10.01 -0.16
CA LEU A 205 -4.33 -11.34 0.50
C LEU A 205 -5.30 -12.34 -0.14
N LEU A 206 -6.36 -11.84 -0.78
CA LEU A 206 -7.43 -12.64 -1.35
C LEU A 206 -7.48 -12.44 -2.86
N ARG A 207 -7.59 -13.53 -3.60
CA ARG A 207 -7.74 -13.49 -5.06
C ARG A 207 -9.03 -12.81 -5.49
N GLU A 208 -10.08 -12.86 -4.65
CA GLU A 208 -11.37 -12.22 -4.89
C GLU A 208 -11.28 -10.69 -4.79
N ALA A 209 -10.32 -10.18 -4.01
CA ALA A 209 -9.98 -8.77 -3.93
C ALA A 209 -8.75 -8.42 -4.80
N GLY A 210 -8.26 -9.34 -5.62
CA GLY A 210 -7.07 -9.15 -6.45
C GLY A 210 -7.13 -10.10 -7.64
N SER A 211 -6.12 -10.95 -7.80
CA SER A 211 -6.20 -12.10 -8.71
C SER A 211 -5.30 -13.23 -8.23
N ASN A 212 -5.43 -14.42 -8.85
CA ASN A 212 -4.64 -15.61 -8.51
C ASN A 212 -3.12 -15.36 -8.49
N ARG A 213 -2.62 -14.36 -9.22
CA ARG A 213 -1.20 -14.05 -9.33
C ARG A 213 -0.73 -12.89 -8.44
N HIS A 214 -1.65 -12.10 -7.88
CA HIS A 214 -1.37 -10.86 -7.16
C HIS A 214 -1.78 -10.97 -5.69
N VAL A 215 -1.47 -12.11 -5.07
CA VAL A 215 -1.63 -12.31 -3.62
C VAL A 215 -0.29 -12.61 -2.98
N ALA A 216 -0.10 -12.14 -1.74
CA ALA A 216 1.15 -12.32 -1.00
C ALA A 216 1.58 -13.80 -0.93
N TRP A 217 2.87 -14.05 -0.79
CA TRP A 217 3.40 -15.42 -0.70
C TRP A 217 2.96 -16.12 0.59
N ASP A 218 2.95 -15.40 1.70
CA ASP A 218 2.50 -15.83 3.03
C ASP A 218 1.08 -15.34 3.34
N HIS A 219 0.23 -15.23 2.30
CA HIS A 219 -1.12 -14.70 2.46
C HIS A 219 -1.97 -15.52 3.44
N ALA A 220 -1.76 -16.85 3.52
CA ALA A 220 -2.52 -17.72 4.40
C ALA A 220 -2.24 -17.40 5.87
N GLU A 221 -0.97 -17.24 6.22
CA GLU A 221 -0.51 -16.93 7.57
C GLU A 221 -1.00 -15.54 8.03
N VAL A 222 -1.01 -14.56 7.12
CA VAL A 222 -1.57 -13.23 7.43
C VAL A 222 -3.09 -13.32 7.62
N LEU A 223 -3.79 -14.09 6.78
CA LEU A 223 -5.24 -14.29 6.89
C LEU A 223 -5.62 -15.00 8.20
N GLU A 224 -4.80 -15.91 8.73
CA GLU A 224 -5.04 -16.53 10.04
C GLU A 224 -5.06 -15.50 11.17
N VAL A 225 -4.18 -14.47 11.12
CA VAL A 225 -4.19 -13.38 12.10
C VAL A 225 -5.46 -12.52 11.97
N LEU A 226 -5.88 -12.21 10.73
CA LEU A 226 -7.11 -11.45 10.47
C LEU A 226 -8.35 -12.22 10.94
N ASP A 227 -8.44 -13.50 10.58
CA ASP A 227 -9.57 -14.39 10.87
C ASP A 227 -9.76 -14.62 12.38
N ALA A 228 -8.67 -14.57 13.16
CA ALA A 228 -8.69 -14.71 14.62
C ALA A 228 -9.01 -13.40 15.36
N SER A 229 -9.00 -12.26 14.67
CA SER A 229 -9.16 -10.95 15.28
C SER A 229 -10.63 -10.51 15.36
N ASN A 230 -11.00 -9.79 16.42
CA ASN A 230 -12.30 -9.12 16.51
C ASN A 230 -12.23 -7.60 16.29
N CYS A 231 -11.03 -7.06 16.05
CA CYS A 231 -10.80 -5.63 15.94
C CYS A 231 -10.36 -5.17 14.54
N VAL A 232 -9.96 -6.07 13.64
CA VAL A 232 -9.53 -5.69 12.29
C VAL A 232 -10.73 -5.47 11.39
N GLU A 233 -10.96 -4.22 11.00
CA GLU A 233 -12.11 -3.80 10.20
C GLU A 233 -11.83 -3.89 8.69
N PHE A 234 -10.62 -3.55 8.26
CA PHE A 234 -10.24 -3.60 6.85
C PHE A 234 -8.76 -3.87 6.61
N TYR A 235 -8.49 -4.37 5.40
CA TYR A 235 -7.17 -4.52 4.79
C TYR A 235 -7.20 -3.83 3.42
N MET A 236 -6.38 -2.80 3.23
CA MET A 236 -6.26 -2.03 1.99
C MET A 236 -4.92 -2.29 1.28
N ALA A 237 -4.98 -2.57 -0.02
CA ALA A 237 -3.85 -2.89 -0.88
C ALA A 237 -3.81 -2.08 -2.18
N GLY A 238 -2.65 -2.06 -2.84
CA GLY A 238 -2.47 -1.65 -4.25
C GLY A 238 -2.16 -2.87 -5.11
N HIS A 239 -1.13 -2.79 -5.98
CA HIS A 239 -0.50 -3.90 -6.73
C HIS A 239 -1.33 -4.54 -7.83
N TYR A 240 -2.62 -4.79 -7.59
CA TYR A 240 -3.56 -5.24 -8.62
C TYR A 240 -4.32 -4.04 -9.17
N HIS A 241 -3.79 -3.42 -10.23
CA HIS A 241 -4.23 -2.09 -10.66
C HIS A 241 -5.69 -2.01 -11.13
N GLU A 242 -6.33 -3.13 -11.49
CA GLU A 242 -7.77 -3.17 -11.80
C GLU A 242 -8.63 -2.89 -10.55
N GLY A 243 -8.05 -2.95 -9.35
CA GLY A 243 -8.75 -2.87 -8.09
C GLY A 243 -9.53 -4.14 -7.76
N GLY A 244 -10.08 -4.20 -6.56
CA GLY A 244 -10.80 -5.37 -6.11
C GLY A 244 -11.44 -5.19 -4.74
N TYR A 245 -12.42 -6.03 -4.45
CA TYR A 245 -13.08 -6.01 -3.15
C TYR A 245 -13.62 -7.38 -2.78
N HIS A 246 -13.41 -7.77 -1.53
CA HIS A 246 -14.04 -8.93 -0.95
C HIS A 246 -14.27 -8.75 0.55
N TYR A 247 -15.38 -9.27 1.05
CA TYR A 247 -15.67 -9.29 2.49
C TYR A 247 -15.58 -10.72 3.01
N ARG A 248 -14.70 -10.95 3.98
CA ARG A 248 -14.45 -12.28 4.55
C ARG A 248 -14.25 -12.16 6.05
N ASN A 249 -14.93 -13.03 6.82
CA ASN A 249 -14.72 -13.15 8.27
C ASN A 249 -14.74 -11.80 9.01
N ASN A 250 -15.68 -10.94 8.63
CA ASN A 250 -15.87 -9.60 9.17
C ASN A 250 -14.75 -8.57 8.83
N VAL A 251 -13.87 -8.88 7.88
CA VAL A 251 -12.84 -7.96 7.38
C VAL A 251 -13.13 -7.56 5.94
N HIS A 252 -13.09 -6.26 5.66
CA HIS A 252 -13.11 -5.74 4.29
C HIS A 252 -11.73 -5.79 3.66
N HIS A 253 -11.55 -6.61 2.62
CA HIS A 253 -10.36 -6.59 1.78
C HIS A 253 -10.63 -5.71 0.56
N ILE A 254 -9.83 -4.65 0.42
CA ILE A 254 -10.01 -3.61 -0.59
C ILE A 254 -8.67 -3.46 -1.32
N THR A 255 -8.70 -3.56 -2.63
CA THR A 255 -7.55 -3.23 -3.47
C THR A 255 -7.89 -2.02 -4.31
N MET A 256 -7.07 -0.98 -4.18
CA MET A 256 -7.27 0.31 -4.82
C MET A 256 -6.85 0.24 -6.29
N GLU A 257 -7.62 0.88 -7.17
CA GLU A 257 -7.29 1.01 -8.59
C GLU A 257 -6.02 1.85 -8.78
N GLY A 258 -5.06 1.30 -9.53
CA GLY A 258 -3.74 1.90 -9.69
C GLY A 258 -3.76 3.12 -10.61
N MET A 259 -3.11 4.21 -10.20
CA MET A 259 -3.09 5.46 -10.97
C MET A 259 -2.37 5.32 -12.32
N LEU A 260 -1.45 4.35 -12.47
CA LEU A 260 -0.82 4.05 -13.76
C LEU A 260 -1.83 3.60 -14.82
N GLN A 261 -2.83 2.80 -14.44
CA GLN A 261 -3.83 2.23 -15.35
C GLN A 261 -5.11 3.06 -15.30
N ASN A 262 -5.01 4.27 -15.83
CA ASN A 262 -6.09 5.23 -15.83
C ASN A 262 -6.82 5.30 -17.18
N ASP A 263 -8.12 5.58 -17.21
CA ASP A 263 -8.75 6.09 -18.43
C ASP A 263 -8.23 7.53 -18.60
N PRO A 264 -7.62 7.89 -19.75
CA PRO A 264 -7.17 9.26 -19.98
C PRO A 264 -8.25 10.33 -19.76
N GLN A 265 -9.53 9.97 -19.87
CA GLN A 265 -10.65 10.88 -19.60
C GLN A 265 -10.87 11.15 -18.10
N ASN A 266 -10.43 10.25 -17.22
CA ASN A 266 -10.65 10.33 -15.78
C ASN A 266 -9.50 11.02 -15.03
N GLU A 267 -8.37 11.27 -15.72
CA GLU A 267 -7.22 12.12 -15.33
C GLU A 267 -6.53 11.83 -13.97
N THR A 268 -7.09 11.01 -13.08
CA THR A 268 -6.44 10.54 -11.84
C THR A 268 -7.09 9.24 -11.29
N SER A 269 -6.51 8.66 -10.24
CA SER A 269 -7.11 7.58 -9.44
C SER A 269 -6.70 7.72 -7.98
N TYR A 270 -7.64 8.10 -7.12
CA TYR A 270 -7.45 8.15 -5.67
C TYR A 270 -8.81 8.14 -4.97
N SER A 271 -8.81 8.06 -3.64
CA SER A 271 -10.04 8.16 -2.85
C SER A 271 -9.88 9.02 -1.61
N ILE A 272 -11.02 9.51 -1.12
CA ILE A 272 -11.18 10.03 0.23
C ILE A 272 -12.04 9.05 1.00
N ILE A 273 -11.50 8.58 2.12
CA ILE A 273 -12.15 7.60 2.97
C ILE A 273 -12.62 8.29 4.23
N SER A 274 -13.92 8.22 4.51
CA SER A 274 -14.52 8.72 5.74
C SER A 274 -14.94 7.56 6.62
N VAL A 275 -14.54 7.60 7.89
CA VAL A 275 -14.88 6.61 8.90
C VAL A 275 -15.73 7.26 9.97
N ASN A 276 -16.85 6.62 10.29
CA ASN A 276 -17.74 6.96 11.41
C ASN A 276 -18.18 5.67 12.13
N ASP A 277 -19.00 5.82 13.17
CA ASP A 277 -19.41 4.77 14.13
C ASP A 277 -19.57 3.35 13.58
N ASN A 278 -20.17 3.18 12.40
CA ASN A 278 -20.45 1.87 11.83
C ASN A 278 -20.25 1.81 10.31
N LYS A 279 -19.55 2.80 9.73
CA LYS A 279 -19.43 2.90 8.27
C LYS A 279 -18.07 3.43 7.86
N LEU A 280 -17.51 2.78 6.84
CA LEU A 280 -16.40 3.26 6.05
C LEU A 280 -16.93 3.60 4.65
N THR A 281 -16.92 4.88 4.30
CA THR A 281 -17.30 5.38 2.98
C THR A 281 -16.04 5.72 2.19
N ILE A 282 -15.87 5.07 1.05
CA ILE A 282 -14.84 5.36 0.05
C ILE A 282 -15.50 6.23 -1.02
N GLU A 283 -15.13 7.49 -1.05
CA GLU A 283 -15.40 8.37 -2.20
C GLU A 283 -14.24 8.20 -3.17
N GLY A 284 -14.46 7.50 -4.29
CA GLY A 284 -13.47 7.33 -5.35
C GLY A 284 -13.50 8.51 -6.33
N ILE A 285 -12.31 8.94 -6.76
CA ILE A 285 -12.11 10.02 -7.73
C ILE A 285 -11.38 9.46 -8.95
N GLY A 286 -11.86 9.81 -10.14
CA GLY A 286 -11.35 9.33 -11.41
C GLY A 286 -11.67 7.84 -11.59
N ASN A 287 -10.65 7.01 -11.77
CA ASN A 287 -10.81 5.56 -11.95
C ASN A 287 -11.13 4.78 -10.67
N CYS A 288 -11.04 5.40 -9.49
CA CYS A 288 -11.25 4.70 -8.24
C CYS A 288 -12.74 4.46 -7.97
N THR A 289 -13.10 3.22 -7.57
CA THR A 289 -14.50 2.86 -7.30
C THR A 289 -14.95 3.33 -5.92
N SER A 290 -16.06 4.09 -5.88
CA SER A 290 -16.73 4.46 -4.62
C SER A 290 -17.42 3.26 -3.96
N ARG A 291 -17.37 3.18 -2.63
CA ARG A 291 -17.95 2.09 -1.84
C ARG A 291 -18.50 2.59 -0.51
N ASP A 292 -19.54 1.92 -0.03
CA ASP A 292 -20.08 2.11 1.31
C ASP A 292 -20.03 0.77 2.04
N LEU A 293 -19.23 0.69 3.11
CA LEU A 293 -18.92 -0.54 3.81
C LEU A 293 -19.38 -0.46 5.27
N GLU A 294 -20.08 -1.48 5.74
CA GLU A 294 -20.55 -1.57 7.14
C GLU A 294 -19.44 -2.13 8.04
N LEU A 295 -19.01 -1.33 9.01
CA LEU A 295 -18.05 -1.76 10.02
C LEU A 295 -18.76 -2.51 11.16
N ARG A 296 -18.00 -3.25 11.97
CA ARG A 296 -18.57 -3.92 13.14
C ARG A 296 -19.19 -2.88 14.08
N LYS A 297 -20.40 -3.18 14.56
CA LYS A 297 -21.02 -2.40 15.63
C LYS A 297 -20.31 -2.73 16.94
N LYS A 298 -19.70 -1.72 17.56
CA LYS A 298 -19.14 -1.80 18.91
C LYS A 298 -20.21 -1.60 19.98
#